data_AF-A0A4Q0AZQ0-F1
#
_entry.id   AF-A0A4Q0AZQ0-F1
#
_cell.length_a   1.000
_cell.length_b   1.000
_cell.length_c   1.000
_cell.angle_alpha   90.00
_cell.angle_beta   90.00
_cell.angle_gamma   90.00
#
_symmetry.space_group_name_H-M   'P 1'
#
loop_
_entity.id
_entity.type
_entity.pdbx_description
1 polymer ?
#
loop_
_entity_poly.entity_id
_entity_poly.type
_entity_poly.pdbx_seq_one_letter_code
_entity_poly.pdbx_strand_id
1 'polypeptide(L)'
;MTQKTTKTNNQLPITEETILHYLEGNLSDRAMHAFEEEMESSAFLREAIEGLETFTDKKALRVSVKQLQKQLRRRTEHTRKKRYQFFQQRQFQNIILIVALLLLIFLGVIVVHFLKLHPLLK
;
A
#
# COMPACT_ATOMS: atom_id res chain seq x y z
N MET A 1 14.94 -3.23 -7.70
CA MET A 1 14.14 -4.00 -6.72
C MET A 1 13.97 -3.18 -5.46
N THR A 2 12.86 -2.47 -5.29
CA THR A 2 12.63 -1.61 -4.12
C THR A 2 11.71 -2.31 -3.12
N GLN A 3 12.30 -2.90 -2.09
CA GLN A 3 11.58 -3.36 -0.91
C GLN A 3 11.04 -2.13 -0.17
N LYS A 4 9.73 -1.90 -0.26
CA LYS A 4 9.05 -0.85 0.51
C LYS A 4 8.67 -1.44 1.86
N THR A 5 9.47 -1.10 2.86
CA THR A 5 9.25 -1.34 4.29
C THR A 5 7.88 -0.81 4.72
N THR A 6 6.95 -1.71 5.02
CA THR A 6 5.73 -1.39 5.79
C THR A 6 6.10 -1.37 7.27
N LYS A 7 6.66 -0.25 7.74
CA LYS A 7 6.60 0.10 9.17
C LYS A 7 5.20 0.60 9.48
N THR A 8 4.33 -0.30 9.91
CA THR A 8 3.09 0.07 10.60
C THR A 8 3.42 0.19 12.07
N ASN A 9 3.40 1.43 12.57
CA ASN A 9 3.57 1.80 13.97
C ASN A 9 2.35 1.30 14.76
N ASN A 10 2.41 0.05 15.22
CA ASN A 10 1.60 -0.62 16.26
C ASN A 10 2.30 -1.96 16.61
N GLN A 11 3.63 -1.96 16.69
CA GLN A 11 4.39 -3.19 16.88
C GLN A 11 4.30 -3.60 18.35
N LEU A 12 3.42 -4.56 18.65
CA LEU A 12 3.87 -5.61 19.57
C LEU A 12 5.17 -6.18 18.97
N PRO A 13 6.21 -6.41 19.78
CA PRO A 13 7.47 -7.01 19.31
C PRO A 13 7.28 -8.43 18.71
N ILE A 14 6.06 -8.95 18.76
CA ILE A 14 5.65 -10.27 18.29
C ILE A 14 5.13 -10.21 16.86
N THR A 15 5.66 -11.09 16.00
CA THR A 15 5.23 -11.25 14.61
C THR A 15 4.22 -12.41 14.45
N GLU A 16 3.46 -12.38 13.37
CA GLU A 16 2.53 -13.47 13.00
C GLU A 16 3.23 -14.84 12.90
N GLU A 17 4.46 -14.89 12.36
CA GLU A 17 5.23 -16.13 12.27
C GLU A 17 5.64 -16.63 13.67
N THR A 18 5.96 -15.71 14.59
CA THR A 18 6.26 -16.04 16.00
C THR A 18 5.05 -16.67 16.69
N ILE A 19 3.84 -16.14 16.45
CA ILE A 19 2.58 -16.68 16.98
C ILE A 19 2.31 -18.09 16.43
N LEU A 20 2.53 -18.32 15.13
CA LEU A 20 2.38 -19.64 14.55
C LEU A 20 3.37 -20.65 15.13
N HIS A 21 4.63 -20.25 15.32
CA HIS A 21 5.64 -21.09 15.96
C HIS A 21 5.31 -21.40 17.42
N TYR A 22 4.75 -20.45 18.17
CA TYR A 22 4.24 -20.66 19.53
C TYR A 22 3.16 -21.75 19.54
N LEU A 23 2.14 -21.63 18.69
CA LEU A 23 1.03 -22.59 18.59
C LEU A 23 1.43 -23.98 18.10
N GLU A 24 2.53 -24.08 17.37
CA GLU A 24 3.10 -25.35 16.89
C GLU A 24 4.10 -25.96 17.88
N GLY A 25 4.46 -25.27 18.98
CA GLY A 25 5.48 -25.72 19.93
C GLY A 25 6.91 -25.69 19.37
N ASN A 26 7.17 -24.86 18.36
CA ASN A 26 8.43 -24.76 17.64
C ASN A 26 9.36 -23.64 18.15
N LEU A 27 9.01 -22.96 19.25
CA LEU A 27 9.86 -21.95 19.88
C LEU A 27 10.85 -22.60 20.84
N SER A 28 12.07 -22.06 20.90
CA SER A 28 13.03 -22.42 21.95
C SER A 28 12.53 -21.94 23.32
N ASP A 29 12.88 -22.61 24.42
CA ASP A 29 12.46 -22.28 25.79
C ASP A 29 12.63 -20.79 26.16
N ARG A 30 13.77 -20.21 25.80
CA ARG A 30 14.03 -18.77 26.03
C ARG A 30 13.05 -17.87 25.28
N ALA A 31 12.72 -18.22 24.03
CA ALA A 31 11.79 -17.46 23.20
C ALA A 31 10.34 -17.67 23.63
N MET A 32 10.02 -18.86 24.15
CA MET A 32 8.72 -19.19 24.73
C MET A 32 8.42 -18.29 25.94
N HIS A 33 9.33 -18.24 26.91
CA HIS A 33 9.18 -17.40 28.09
C HIS A 33 9.06 -15.91 27.76
N ALA A 34 9.89 -15.40 26.84
CA ALA A 34 9.79 -14.01 26.40
C ALA A 34 8.45 -13.71 25.70
N PHE A 35 7.88 -14.68 24.99
CA PHE A 35 6.57 -14.56 24.37
C PHE A 35 5.45 -14.57 25.40
N GLU A 36 5.52 -15.44 26.40
CA GLU A 36 4.55 -15.51 27.49
C GLU A 36 4.49 -14.21 28.31
N GLU A 37 5.66 -13.61 28.62
CA GLU A 37 5.75 -12.32 29.32
C GLU A 37 5.04 -11.20 28.54
N GLU A 38 5.23 -11.15 27.22
CA GLU A 38 4.57 -10.19 26.35
C GLU A 38 3.07 -10.51 26.13
N MET A 39 2.69 -11.79 26.17
CA MET A 39 1.28 -12.20 26.12
C MET A 39 0.53 -11.78 27.38
N GLU A 40 1.17 -11.86 28.55
CA GLU A 40 0.59 -11.38 29.81
C GLU A 40 0.41 -9.85 29.82
N SER A 41 1.36 -9.12 29.22
CA SER A 41 1.33 -7.65 29.16
C SER A 41 0.24 -7.12 28.21
N SER A 42 -0.26 -7.94 27.29
CA SER A 42 -1.24 -7.56 26.26
C SER A 42 -2.51 -8.40 26.33
N ALA A 43 -3.58 -7.81 26.87
CA ALA A 43 -4.91 -8.43 26.88
C ALA A 43 -5.40 -8.81 25.46
N PHE A 44 -5.07 -7.99 24.46
CA PHE A 44 -5.41 -8.25 23.06
C PHE A 44 -4.68 -9.49 22.52
N LEU A 45 -3.36 -9.61 22.79
CA LEU A 45 -2.59 -10.74 22.31
C LEU A 45 -3.07 -12.04 22.95
N ARG A 46 -3.34 -12.00 24.27
CA ARG A 46 -3.86 -13.14 25.00
C ARG A 46 -5.20 -13.65 24.45
N GLU A 47 -6.15 -12.75 24.22
CA GLU A 47 -7.45 -13.08 23.60
C GLU A 47 -7.29 -13.65 22.19
N ALA A 48 -6.38 -13.07 21.39
CA ALA A 48 -6.10 -13.55 20.04
C ALA A 48 -5.50 -14.97 20.04
N ILE A 49 -4.56 -15.26 20.95
CA ILE A 49 -3.94 -16.58 21.08
C ILE A 49 -4.96 -17.61 21.54
N GLU A 50 -5.75 -17.30 22.57
CA GLU A 50 -6.80 -18.19 23.07
C GLU A 50 -7.78 -18.56 21.95
N GLY A 51 -8.25 -17.58 21.17
CA GLY A 51 -9.08 -17.83 20.00
C GLY A 51 -8.40 -18.71 18.94
N LEU A 52 -7.09 -18.55 18.75
CA LEU A 52 -6.32 -19.31 17.76
C LEU A 52 -5.98 -20.73 18.23
N GLU A 53 -5.90 -20.95 19.54
CA GLU A 53 -5.71 -22.27 20.15
C GLU A 53 -6.90 -23.20 19.95
N THR A 54 -8.13 -22.65 19.90
CA THR A 54 -9.35 -23.43 19.67
C THR A 54 -9.35 -24.22 18.35
N PHE A 55 -8.48 -23.88 17.40
CA PHE A 55 -8.31 -24.63 16.17
C PHE A 55 -7.62 -25.98 16.43
N THR A 56 -8.35 -27.07 16.18
CA THR A 56 -7.85 -28.45 16.30
C THR A 56 -6.76 -28.77 15.27
N ASP A 57 -6.89 -28.28 14.04
CA ASP A 57 -5.92 -28.53 12.97
C ASP A 57 -5.02 -27.31 12.73
N LYS A 58 -3.81 -27.35 13.31
CA LYS A 58 -2.78 -26.32 13.15
C LYS A 58 -2.31 -26.18 11.69
N LYS A 59 -2.36 -27.23 10.87
CA LYS A 59 -2.01 -27.15 9.44
C LYS A 59 -3.07 -26.38 8.67
N ALA A 60 -4.34 -26.68 8.90
CA ALA A 60 -5.46 -25.93 8.31
C ALA A 60 -5.42 -24.45 8.72
N LEU A 61 -5.05 -24.17 9.97
CA LEU A 61 -4.85 -22.82 10.45
C LEU A 61 -3.76 -22.09 9.64
N ARG A 62 -2.58 -22.69 9.49
CA ARG A 62 -1.47 -22.07 8.74
C ARG A 62 -1.83 -21.79 7.28
N VAL A 63 -2.59 -22.68 6.64
CA VAL A 63 -3.10 -22.46 5.28
C VAL A 63 -4.07 -21.27 5.26
N SER A 64 -5.00 -21.20 6.22
CA SER A 64 -5.99 -20.14 6.32
C SER A 64 -5.34 -18.77 6.54
N VAL A 65 -4.35 -18.72 7.43
CA VAL A 65 -3.55 -17.52 7.71
C VAL A 65 -2.81 -17.03 6.46
N LYS A 66 -2.12 -17.94 5.74
CA LYS A 66 -1.47 -17.61 4.45
C LYS A 66 -2.46 -17.09 3.39
N GLN A 67 -3.66 -17.68 3.34
CA GLN A 67 -4.71 -17.22 2.42
C GLN A 67 -5.19 -15.82 2.79
N LEU A 68 -5.44 -15.54 4.08
CA LEU A 68 -5.82 -14.23 4.58
C LEU A 68 -4.76 -13.19 4.23
N GLN A 69 -3.48 -13.46 4.49
CA GLN A 69 -2.37 -12.57 4.16
C GLN A 69 -2.34 -12.26 2.65
N LYS A 70 -2.51 -13.29 1.80
CA LYS A 70 -2.60 -13.13 0.34
C LYS A 70 -3.78 -12.26 -0.07
N GLN A 71 -4.95 -12.46 0.53
CA GLN A 71 -6.14 -11.66 0.23
C GLN A 71 -5.99 -10.21 0.69
N LEU A 72 -5.45 -9.97 1.88
CA LEU A 72 -5.19 -8.64 2.43
C LEU A 72 -4.24 -7.86 1.52
N ARG A 73 -3.14 -8.51 1.12
CA ARG A 73 -2.17 -7.94 0.18
C ARG A 73 -2.81 -7.61 -1.16
N ARG A 74 -3.60 -8.53 -1.74
CA ARG A 74 -4.35 -8.28 -2.98
C ARG A 74 -5.28 -7.08 -2.88
N ARG A 75 -6.05 -6.95 -1.80
CA ARG A 75 -6.97 -5.82 -1.59
C ARG A 75 -6.21 -4.50 -1.47
N THR A 76 -5.08 -4.51 -0.75
CA THR A 76 -4.26 -3.32 -0.54
C THR A 76 -3.56 -2.88 -1.83
N GLU A 77 -2.95 -3.81 -2.57
CA GLU A 77 -2.30 -3.56 -3.86
C GLU A 77 -3.30 -3.06 -4.90
N HIS A 78 -4.50 -3.65 -4.96
CA HIS A 78 -5.55 -3.22 -5.88
C HIS A 78 -6.03 -1.79 -5.59
N THR A 79 -6.17 -1.43 -4.32
CA THR A 79 -6.55 -0.07 -3.90
C THR A 79 -5.47 0.95 -4.23
N ARG A 80 -4.19 0.58 -4.06
CA ARG A 80 -3.03 1.41 -4.46
C ARG A 80 -2.97 1.59 -5.98
N LYS A 81 -3.17 0.51 -6.75
CA LYS A 81 -3.14 0.55 -8.22
C LYS A 81 -4.25 1.44 -8.78
N LYS A 82 -5.46 1.34 -8.24
CA LYS A 82 -6.58 2.23 -8.61
C LYS A 82 -6.27 3.69 -8.33
N ARG A 83 -5.80 4.02 -7.12
CA ARG A 83 -5.41 5.42 -6.79
C ARG A 83 -4.36 5.94 -7.76
N TYR A 84 -3.32 5.17 -8.04
CA TYR A 84 -2.24 5.59 -8.95
C TYR A 84 -2.73 5.81 -10.39
N GLN A 85 -3.63 4.95 -10.89
CA GLN A 85 -4.23 5.11 -12.22
C GLN A 85 -5.12 6.37 -12.31
N PHE A 86 -5.92 6.65 -11.28
CA PHE A 86 -6.72 7.89 -11.23
C PHE A 86 -5.85 9.15 -11.19
N PHE A 87 -4.76 9.13 -10.41
CA PHE A 87 -3.81 10.25 -10.38
C PHE A 87 -3.13 10.44 -11.74
N GLN A 88 -2.69 9.37 -12.42
CA GLN A 88 -2.08 9.50 -13.75
C GLN A 88 -3.06 10.08 -14.77
N GLN A 89 -4.30 9.58 -14.85
CA GLN A 89 -5.26 10.08 -15.84
C GLN A 89 -5.57 11.58 -15.68
N ARG A 90 -5.72 12.07 -14.44
CA ARG A 90 -5.97 13.51 -14.21
C ARG A 90 -4.77 14.39 -14.57
N GLN A 91 -3.55 13.89 -14.39
CA GLN A 91 -2.34 14.62 -14.77
C GLN A 91 -2.27 14.81 -16.30
N PHE A 92 -2.62 13.78 -17.09
CA PHE A 92 -2.65 13.90 -18.55
C PHE A 92 -3.68 14.92 -19.04
N GLN A 93 -4.88 14.95 -18.45
CA GLN A 93 -5.90 15.94 -18.80
C GLN A 93 -5.42 17.38 -18.55
N ASN A 94 -4.77 17.62 -17.42
CA ASN A 94 -4.23 18.94 -17.08
C ASN A 94 -3.11 19.36 -18.05
N ILE A 95 -2.21 18.44 -18.42
CA ILE A 95 -1.13 18.70 -19.37
C ILE A 95 -1.71 19.07 -20.75
N ILE A 96 -2.69 18.31 -21.25
CA ILE A 96 -3.34 18.58 -22.55
C ILE A 96 -3.97 19.99 -22.55
N LEU A 97 -4.63 20.37 -21.45
CA LEU A 97 -5.30 21.68 -21.34
C LEU A 97 -4.29 22.84 -21.34
N ILE A 98 -3.17 22.69 -20.63
CA ILE A 98 -2.07 23.68 -20.62
C ILE A 98 -1.44 23.82 -22.00
N VAL A 99 -1.17 22.70 -22.67
CA VAL A 99 -0.60 22.70 -24.04
C VAL A 99 -1.56 23.38 -25.02
N ALA A 100 -2.85 23.07 -24.96
CA ALA A 100 -3.86 23.70 -25.81
C ALA A 100 -3.95 25.22 -25.60
N LEU A 101 -3.88 25.67 -24.34
CA LEU A 101 -3.86 27.10 -24.01
C LEU A 101 -2.62 27.79 -24.57
N LEU A 102 -1.44 27.17 -24.44
CA LEU A 102 -0.19 27.69 -25.00
C LEU A 102 -0.25 27.81 -26.53
N LEU A 103 -0.82 26.80 -27.19
CA LEU A 103 -1.02 26.77 -28.64
C LEU A 103 -1.95 27.89 -29.10
N LEU A 104 -3.01 28.16 -28.33
CA LEU A 104 -3.96 29.25 -28.61
C LEU A 104 -3.27 30.63 -28.50
N ILE A 105 -2.46 30.84 -27.46
CA ILE A 105 -1.67 32.07 -27.29
C ILE A 105 -0.68 32.22 -28.47
N PHE A 106 0.01 31.15 -28.82
CA PHE A 106 0.98 31.15 -29.93
C PHE A 106 0.31 31.50 -31.27
N LEU A 107 -0.86 30.91 -31.55
CA LEU A 107 -1.66 31.26 -32.73
C LEU A 107 -2.06 32.74 -32.74
N GLY A 108 -2.49 33.27 -31.59
CA GLY A 108 -2.83 34.68 -31.43
C GLY A 108 -1.66 35.61 -31.76
N VAL A 109 -0.45 35.28 -31.29
CA VAL A 109 0.76 36.07 -31.59
C VAL A 109 1.09 36.02 -33.08
N ILE A 110 0.99 34.85 -33.72
CA ILE A 110 1.24 34.72 -35.16
C ILE A 110 0.28 35.60 -35.97
N VAL A 111 -1.02 35.56 -35.66
CA VAL A 111 -2.03 36.35 -36.37
C VAL A 111 -1.77 37.84 -36.22
N VAL A 112 -1.47 38.32 -35.00
CA VAL A 112 -1.15 39.72 -34.76
C VAL A 112 0.13 40.15 -35.45
N HIS A 113 1.17 39.32 -35.44
CA HIS A 113 2.44 39.58 -36.13
C HIS A 113 2.22 39.66 -37.65
N PHE A 114 1.48 38.72 -38.22
CA PHE A 114 1.14 38.71 -39.65
C PHE A 114 0.34 39.95 -40.07
N LEU A 115 -0.64 40.37 -39.25
CA LEU A 115 -1.44 41.56 -39.51
C LEU A 115 -0.62 42.87 -39.41
N LYS A 116 0.34 42.94 -38.48
CA LYS A 116 1.27 44.06 -38.34
C LYS A 116 2.37 44.11 -39.40
N LEU A 117 2.70 43.00 -40.06
CA LEU A 117 3.70 42.95 -41.13
C LEU A 117 3.13 43.34 -42.52
N HIS A 118 1.82 43.28 -42.70
CA HIS A 118 1.14 43.64 -43.96
C HIS A 118 0.82 45.15 -44.22
N PRO A 119 1.21 46.17 -43.42
CA PRO A 119 0.99 47.58 -43.78
C PRO A 119 2.04 48.16 -44.75
N LEU A 120 2.99 47.36 -45.27
CA LEU A 120 4.07 47.83 -46.16
C LEU A 120 3.82 47.57 -47.67
N LEU A 121 2.66 47.03 -48.05
CA LEU A 121 2.24 46.92 -49.46
C LEU A 121 0.95 47.73 -49.70
N LYS A 122 1.01 49.04 -49.51
CA LYS A 122 0.05 49.98 -50.09
C LYS A 122 0.74 51.24 -50.54
#